data_AF-A0A976EB65-F1
#
_entry.id   AF-A0A976EB65-F1
#
_cell.length_a   1.000
_cell.length_b   1.000
_cell.length_c   1.000
_cell.angle_alpha   90.00
_cell.angle_beta   90.00
_cell.angle_gamma   90.00
#
_symmetry.space_group_name_H-M   'P 1'
#
loop_
_entity.id
_entity.type
_entity.pdbx_description
1 polymer ?
#
loop_
_entity_poly.entity_id
_entity_poly.type
_entity_poly.pdbx_seq_one_letter_code
_entity_poly.pdbx_strand_id
1 'polypeptide(L)'
;MENIKEKILQRLLEFIELKGGFYVVGEVTGVSPQSLYTMRKRGGTPNSEMLAVFAECYPDFDANHILTGRRSVPVSELLRAELELSRLKSDMMDLQQTNKVFLQVALGKSGGEAYALDCPPELYLRDIEGSDIPMAFLDSLVGRNLGLTLSVK
;
A
#
# COMPACT_ATOMS: atom_id res chain seq x y z
N MET A 1 33.27 11.73 11.43
CA MET A 1 31.79 11.72 11.41
C MET A 1 31.36 12.95 10.64
N GLU A 2 30.75 12.75 9.48
CA GLU A 2 30.29 13.83 8.61
C GLU A 2 29.10 14.55 9.28
N ASN A 3 29.11 15.88 9.32
CA ASN A 3 28.15 16.66 10.10
C ASN A 3 26.78 16.69 9.39
N ILE A 4 25.71 16.32 10.10
CA ILE A 4 24.34 16.34 9.55
C ILE A 4 24.00 17.71 8.95
N LYS A 5 24.47 18.79 9.58
CA LYS A 5 24.24 20.16 9.10
C LYS A 5 24.89 20.42 7.75
N GLU A 6 26.09 19.87 7.51
CA GLU A 6 26.79 19.99 6.23
C GLU A 6 26.02 19.27 5.12
N LYS A 7 25.45 18.09 5.39
CA LYS A 7 24.63 17.36 4.41
C LYS A 7 23.36 18.12 4.03
N ILE A 8 22.67 18.70 5.02
CA ILE A 8 21.46 19.50 4.77
C ILE A 8 21.82 20.71 3.90
N LEU A 9 22.88 21.44 4.26
CA LEU A 9 23.34 22.59 3.51
C LEU A 9 23.76 22.18 2.09
N GLN A 10 24.52 21.10 1.94
CA GLN A 10 24.97 20.61 0.65
C GLN A 10 23.78 20.31 -0.28
N ARG A 11 22.77 19.56 0.18
CA ARG A 11 21.58 19.25 -0.63
C ARG A 11 20.80 20.50 -1.02
N LEU A 12 20.68 21.47 -0.12
CA LEU A 12 20.04 22.73 -0.43
C LEU A 12 20.84 23.51 -1.50
N LEU A 13 22.17 23.52 -1.40
CA LEU A 13 23.03 24.18 -2.38
C LEU A 13 22.95 23.49 -3.74
N GLU A 14 22.96 22.16 -3.79
CA GLU A 14 22.76 21.40 -5.01
C GLU A 14 21.42 21.73 -5.67
N PHE A 15 20.34 21.84 -4.88
CA PHE A 15 19.05 22.30 -5.38
C PHE A 15 19.12 23.73 -5.93
N ILE A 16 19.76 24.66 -5.21
CA ILE A 16 19.89 26.06 -5.63
C ILE A 16 20.64 26.16 -6.96
N GLU A 17 21.75 25.44 -7.11
CA GLU A 17 22.53 25.40 -8.36
C GLU A 17 21.69 24.83 -9.51
N LEU A 18 20.93 23.75 -9.26
CA LEU A 18 20.02 23.16 -10.25
C LEU A 18 18.91 24.12 -10.70
N LYS A 19 18.52 25.09 -9.86
CA LYS A 19 17.54 26.13 -10.19
C LYS A 19 18.13 27.41 -10.79
N GLY A 20 19.43 27.44 -11.10
CA GLY A 20 20.08 28.59 -11.72
C GLY A 20 20.88 29.47 -10.76
N GLY A 21 21.12 28.99 -9.53
CA GLY A 21 22.00 29.63 -8.57
C GLY A 21 21.33 30.66 -7.67
N PHE A 22 22.12 31.25 -6.77
CA PHE A 22 21.63 32.10 -5.68
C PHE A 22 20.80 33.31 -6.11
N TYR A 23 21.16 33.93 -7.24
CA TYR A 23 20.49 35.13 -7.73
C TYR A 23 19.07 34.80 -8.21
N VAL A 24 18.96 33.82 -9.12
CA VAL A 24 17.67 33.37 -9.68
C VAL A 24 16.76 32.85 -8.57
N VAL A 25 17.29 32.00 -7.68
CA VAL A 25 16.51 31.47 -6.57
C VAL A 25 16.06 32.59 -5.64
N GLY A 26 16.93 33.56 -5.36
CA GLY A 26 16.59 34.68 -4.48
C GLY A 26 15.51 35.60 -5.07
N GLU A 27 15.53 35.85 -6.37
CA GLU A 27 14.47 36.62 -7.04
C GLU A 27 13.12 35.88 -7.01
N VAL A 28 13.11 34.57 -7.25
CA VAL A 28 11.88 33.76 -7.25
C VAL A 28 11.29 33.60 -5.85
N THR A 29 12.13 33.35 -4.85
CA THR A 29 11.69 33.06 -3.47
C THR A 29 11.54 34.31 -2.60
N GLY A 30 12.06 35.45 -3.03
CA GLY A 30 12.18 36.66 -2.21
C GLY A 30 13.25 36.55 -1.11
N VAL A 31 14.00 35.44 -1.04
CA VAL A 31 15.12 35.29 -0.11
C VAL A 31 16.34 36.01 -0.65
N SER A 32 16.91 36.93 0.14
CA SER A 32 18.13 37.66 -0.28
C SER A 32 19.26 36.69 -0.71
N PRO A 33 19.85 36.87 -1.90
CA PRO A 33 21.01 36.10 -2.35
C PRO A 33 22.20 36.18 -1.38
N GLN A 34 22.36 37.34 -0.70
CA GLN A 34 23.39 37.54 0.32
C GLN A 34 23.17 36.67 1.56
N SER A 35 21.91 36.46 1.95
CA SER A 35 21.56 35.54 3.05
C SER A 35 21.92 34.10 2.68
N LEU A 36 21.61 33.66 1.46
CA LEU A 36 21.98 32.32 0.97
C LEU A 36 23.51 32.14 0.88
N TYR A 37 24.23 33.16 0.40
CA TYR A 37 25.69 33.14 0.35
C TYR A 37 26.33 33.08 1.74
N THR A 38 25.78 33.84 2.69
CA THR A 38 26.23 33.83 4.09
C THR A 38 25.97 32.46 4.72
N MET A 39 24.83 31.83 4.43
CA MET A 39 24.50 30.48 4.88
C MET A 39 25.54 29.47 4.39
N ARG A 40 25.88 29.51 3.09
CA ARG A 40 26.95 28.68 2.51
C ARG A 40 28.28 28.89 3.23
N LYS A 41 28.69 30.14 3.44
CA LYS A 41 30.00 30.47 4.01
C LYS A 41 30.11 30.11 5.51
N ARG A 42 29.02 30.23 6.27
CA ARG A 42 29.02 30.03 7.73
C ARG A 42 28.54 28.64 8.17
N GLY A 43 28.14 27.77 7.24
CA GLY A 43 27.58 26.47 7.58
C GLY A 43 26.19 26.57 8.24
N GLY A 44 25.40 27.57 7.83
CA GLY A 44 24.05 27.78 8.38
C GLY A 44 23.08 26.71 7.88
N THR A 45 22.12 26.32 8.73
CA THR A 45 21.02 25.44 8.34
C THR A 45 19.82 26.30 7.93
N PRO A 46 19.09 25.97 6.85
CA PRO A 46 17.85 26.66 6.51
C PRO A 46 16.84 26.54 7.66
N ASN A 47 16.11 27.63 7.94
CA ASN A 47 15.00 27.61 8.88
C ASN A 47 13.73 27.08 8.20
N SER A 48 12.70 26.76 9.00
CA SER A 48 11.43 26.24 8.49
C SER A 48 10.72 27.20 7.54
N GLU A 49 10.80 28.51 7.79
CA GLU A 49 10.22 29.55 6.93
C GLU A 49 10.85 29.54 5.53
N MET A 50 12.18 29.46 5.45
CA MET A 50 12.87 29.36 4.17
C MET A 50 12.48 28.08 3.42
N LEU A 51 12.41 26.94 4.12
CA LEU A 51 11.99 25.68 3.49
C LEU A 51 10.54 25.75 2.97
N ALA A 52 9.64 26.41 3.71
CA ALA A 52 8.25 26.61 3.29
C ALA A 52 8.17 27.47 2.02
N VAL A 53 8.88 28.61 2.00
CA VAL A 53 8.94 29.49 0.83
C VAL A 53 9.48 28.75 -0.40
N PHE A 54 10.52 27.93 -0.24
CA PHE A 54 11.05 27.11 -1.33
C PHE A 54 10.01 26.10 -1.84
N ALA A 55 9.28 25.44 -0.94
CA ALA A 55 8.22 24.50 -1.32
C ALA A 55 7.05 25.17 -2.04
N GLU A 56 6.71 26.41 -1.67
CA GLU A 56 5.66 27.20 -2.34
C GLU A 56 6.10 27.64 -3.74
N CYS A 57 7.35 28.05 -3.90
CA CYS A 57 7.85 28.58 -5.18
C CYS A 57 8.28 27.48 -6.16
N TYR A 58 8.67 26.30 -5.68
CA TYR A 58 9.18 25.21 -6.48
C TYR A 58 8.38 23.93 -6.22
N PRO A 59 7.49 23.52 -7.14
CA PRO A 59 6.68 22.31 -6.99
C PRO A 59 7.48 21.01 -6.85
N ASP A 60 8.73 20.99 -7.33
CA ASP A 60 9.64 19.85 -7.24
C ASP A 60 10.61 19.95 -6.05
N PHE A 61 10.47 20.97 -5.20
CA PHE A 61 11.24 21.07 -3.97
C PHE A 61 10.69 20.13 -2.90
N ASP A 62 11.57 19.29 -2.36
CA ASP A 62 11.21 18.31 -1.34
C ASP A 62 12.00 18.58 -0.04
N ALA A 63 11.35 19.27 0.89
CA ALA A 63 11.95 19.61 2.18
C ALA A 63 12.40 18.38 2.97
N ASN A 64 11.71 17.24 2.83
CA ASN A 64 12.11 15.99 3.47
C ASN A 64 13.42 15.48 2.88
N HIS A 65 13.59 15.57 1.56
CA HIS A 65 14.85 15.21 0.91
C HIS A 65 16.00 16.09 1.38
N ILE A 66 15.78 17.40 1.51
CA ILE A 66 16.81 18.32 2.05
C ILE A 66 17.22 17.90 3.46
N LEU A 67 16.26 17.68 4.36
CA LEU A 67 16.51 17.40 5.77
C LEU A 67 17.08 15.99 6.01
N THR A 68 16.49 14.96 5.40
CA THR A 68 16.76 13.56 5.72
C THR A 68 17.55 12.83 4.63
N GLY A 69 17.57 13.36 3.41
CA GLY A 69 18.13 12.70 2.23
C GLY A 69 17.16 11.73 1.56
N ARG A 70 15.95 11.53 2.11
CA ARG A 70 14.93 10.64 1.55
C ARG A 70 13.86 11.46 0.85
N ARG A 71 13.49 11.03 -0.36
CA ARG A 71 12.40 11.68 -1.09
C ARG A 71 11.05 11.33 -0.47
N SER A 72 10.18 12.32 -0.42
CA SER A 72 8.77 12.17 -0.06
C SER A 72 8.05 11.40 -1.15
N VAL A 73 7.16 10.50 -0.73
CA VAL A 73 6.24 9.83 -1.66
C VAL A 73 5.24 10.87 -2.15
N PRO A 74 5.05 11.04 -3.47
CA PRO A 74 4.04 11.95 -4.00
C PRO A 74 2.66 11.61 -3.43
N VAL A 75 1.90 12.62 -3.02
CA VAL A 75 0.53 12.43 -2.47
C VAL A 75 -0.35 11.65 -3.45
N SER A 76 -0.15 11.83 -4.75
CA SER A 76 -0.86 11.07 -5.79
C SER A 76 -0.61 9.57 -5.75
N GLU A 77 0.59 9.13 -5.39
CA GLU A 77 0.91 7.70 -5.26
C GLU A 77 0.29 7.12 -3.99
N LEU A 78 0.32 7.87 -2.89
CA LEU A 78 -0.35 7.49 -1.65
C LEU A 78 -1.87 7.34 -1.87
N LEU A 79 -2.49 8.30 -2.55
CA LEU A 79 -3.92 8.26 -2.85
C LEU A 79 -4.28 7.09 -3.77
N ARG A 80 -3.44 6.75 -4.75
CA ARG A 80 -3.63 5.56 -5.60
C ARG A 80 -3.56 4.28 -4.78
N ALA A 81 -2.56 4.14 -3.91
CA ALA A 81 -2.43 2.97 -3.04
C ALA A 81 -3.63 2.84 -2.09
N GLU A 82 -4.13 3.94 -1.53
CA GLU A 82 -5.30 3.94 -0.65
C GLU A 82 -6.60 3.57 -1.39
N LEU A 83 -6.75 4.01 -2.64
CA LEU A 83 -7.87 3.61 -3.51
C LEU A 83 -7.81 2.11 -3.85
N GLU A 84 -6.63 1.57 -4.15
CA GLU A 84 -6.46 0.14 -4.41
C GLU A 84 -6.76 -0.70 -3.17
N LEU A 85 -6.26 -0.30 -2.00
CA LEU A 85 -6.57 -0.96 -0.73
C LEU A 85 -8.08 -0.93 -0.43
N SER A 86 -8.75 0.18 -0.73
CA SER A 86 -10.20 0.30 -0.55
C SER A 86 -10.98 -0.63 -1.47
N ARG A 87 -10.54 -0.78 -2.73
CA ARG A 87 -11.14 -1.74 -3.68
C ARG A 87 -10.97 -3.18 -3.21
N LEU A 88 -9.74 -3.57 -2.86
CA LEU A 88 -9.45 -4.91 -2.34
C LEU A 88 -10.28 -5.23 -1.09
N LYS A 89 -10.46 -4.25 -0.20
CA LYS A 89 -11.28 -4.40 1.00
C LYS A 89 -12.76 -4.63 0.66
N SER A 90 -13.28 -3.97 -0.37
CA SER A 90 -14.65 -4.21 -0.86
C SER A 90 -14.81 -5.64 -1.37
N ASP A 91 -13.90 -6.09 -2.24
CA ASP A 91 -13.94 -7.44 -2.83
C ASP A 91 -13.88 -8.53 -1.74
N MET A 92 -13.08 -8.29 -0.69
CA MET A 92 -12.98 -9.19 0.45
C MET A 92 -14.29 -9.30 1.25
N MET A 93 -15.03 -8.20 1.39
CA MET A 93 -16.34 -8.22 2.07
C MET A 93 -17.39 -8.99 1.27
N ASP A 94 -17.38 -8.85 -0.05
CA ASP A 94 -18.29 -9.59 -0.93
C ASP A 94 -18.03 -11.10 -0.87
N LEU A 95 -16.75 -11.50 -0.84
CA LEU A 95 -16.36 -12.90 -0.64
C LEU A 95 -16.79 -13.43 0.73
N GLN A 96 -16.60 -12.67 1.80
CA GLN A 96 -17.04 -13.06 3.15
C GLN A 96 -18.57 -13.23 3.22
N GLN A 97 -19.32 -12.33 2.60
CA GLN A 97 -20.78 -12.40 2.56
C GLN A 97 -21.25 -13.61 1.72
N THR A 98 -20.60 -13.86 0.59
CA THR A 98 -20.89 -15.02 -0.28
C THR A 98 -20.63 -16.34 0.46
N ASN A 99 -19.50 -16.45 1.16
CA ASN A 99 -19.19 -17.63 1.98
C ASN A 99 -20.20 -17.81 3.12
N LYS A 100 -20.64 -16.74 3.77
CA LYS A 100 -21.68 -16.80 4.81
C LYS A 100 -23.01 -17.32 4.26
N VAL A 101 -23.43 -16.86 3.09
CA VAL A 101 -24.66 -17.34 2.43
C VAL A 101 -24.53 -18.81 2.05
N PHE A 102 -23.38 -19.21 1.50
CA PHE A 102 -23.13 -20.61 1.14
C PHE A 102 -23.21 -21.53 2.38
N LEU A 103 -22.58 -21.14 3.48
CA LEU A 103 -22.65 -21.86 4.76
C LEU A 103 -24.09 -21.92 5.31
N GLN A 104 -24.85 -20.83 5.24
CA GLN A 104 -26.25 -20.83 5.69
C GLN A 104 -27.16 -21.70 4.81
N VAL A 105 -26.94 -21.75 3.51
CA VAL A 105 -27.70 -22.64 2.60
C VAL A 105 -27.32 -24.10 2.83
N ALA A 106 -26.04 -24.40 3.06
CA ALA A 106 -25.58 -25.73 3.42
C ALA A 106 -26.17 -26.20 4.75
N LEU A 107 -26.19 -25.33 5.77
CA LEU A 107 -26.71 -25.64 7.10
C LEU A 107 -28.24 -25.53 7.22
N GLY A 108 -28.90 -24.78 6.34
CA GLY A 108 -30.36 -24.62 6.34
C GLY A 108 -31.12 -25.74 5.63
N LYS A 109 -30.44 -26.52 4.77
CA LYS A 109 -31.03 -27.69 4.09
C LYS A 109 -30.84 -29.01 4.83
N SER A 110 -29.99 -29.04 5.85
CA SER A 110 -29.85 -30.18 6.75
C SER A 110 -30.01 -29.69 8.17
N GLY A 111 -30.99 -30.19 8.93
CA GLY A 111 -31.06 -30.00 10.39
C GLY A 111 -29.91 -30.71 11.11
N GLY A 112 -28.67 -30.37 10.77
CA GLY A 112 -27.44 -30.98 11.23
C GLY A 112 -26.46 -29.90 11.71
N GLU A 113 -25.93 -30.13 12.91
CA GLU A 113 -25.05 -29.23 13.64
C GLU A 113 -23.76 -28.92 12.85
N ALA A 114 -23.39 -27.64 12.80
CA ALA A 114 -22.17 -27.17 12.16
C ALA A 114 -20.99 -27.23 13.14
N TYR A 115 -20.00 -28.07 12.87
CA TYR A 115 -18.71 -28.02 13.57
C TYR A 115 -17.69 -27.26 12.71
N ALA A 116 -17.05 -26.26 13.29
CA ALA A 116 -15.90 -25.59 12.71
C ALA A 116 -14.70 -26.54 12.81
N LEU A 117 -14.11 -26.91 11.67
CA LEU A 117 -12.84 -27.62 11.62
C LEU A 117 -11.76 -26.67 11.09
N ASP A 118 -10.80 -26.37 11.97
CA ASP A 118 -9.53 -25.76 11.65
C ASP A 118 -8.73 -26.68 10.70
N CYS A 119 -8.41 -26.15 9.52
CA CYS A 119 -7.39 -26.62 8.58
C CYS A 119 -7.56 -27.99 7.88
N PRO A 120 -6.93 -28.16 6.70
CA PRO A 120 -7.48 -28.93 5.59
C PRO A 120 -7.00 -30.39 5.58
N PRO A 121 -7.83 -31.29 5.03
CA PRO A 121 -7.28 -32.26 4.09
C PRO A 121 -8.21 -32.46 2.89
N GLU A 122 -7.62 -32.92 1.79
CA GLU A 122 -8.26 -33.27 0.53
C GLU A 122 -9.67 -33.85 0.71
N LEU A 123 -10.69 -33.15 0.20
CA LEU A 123 -12.08 -33.59 0.24
C LEU A 123 -12.28 -34.73 -0.78
N TYR A 124 -12.74 -35.88 -0.28
CA TYR A 124 -13.21 -37.00 -1.09
C TYR A 124 -14.71 -37.20 -0.83
N LEU A 125 -15.49 -37.48 -1.88
CA LEU A 125 -16.90 -37.86 -1.78
C LEU A 125 -17.00 -39.39 -1.79
N ARG A 126 -17.82 -39.98 -0.92
CA ARG A 126 -18.14 -41.42 -0.99
C ARG A 126 -19.46 -41.65 -1.72
N ASP A 127 -19.46 -42.60 -2.65
CA ASP A 127 -20.72 -43.11 -3.18
C ASP A 127 -21.42 -44.05 -2.17
N ILE A 128 -22.63 -44.47 -2.50
CA ILE A 128 -23.48 -45.36 -1.69
C ILE A 128 -22.87 -46.77 -1.55
N GLU A 129 -21.90 -47.13 -2.41
CA GLU A 129 -21.19 -48.40 -2.43
C GLU A 129 -19.83 -48.33 -1.70
N GLY A 130 -19.44 -47.16 -1.20
CA GLY A 130 -18.24 -46.94 -0.39
C GLY A 130 -16.98 -46.57 -1.17
N SER A 131 -17.09 -46.20 -2.44
CA SER A 131 -15.96 -45.79 -3.29
C SER A 131 -15.59 -44.32 -3.07
N ASP A 132 -14.30 -44.02 -2.88
CA ASP A 132 -13.78 -42.66 -2.67
C ASP A 132 -13.57 -41.95 -4.02
N ILE A 133 -14.28 -40.85 -4.26
CA ILE A 133 -14.23 -40.02 -5.48
C ILE A 133 -13.51 -38.70 -5.17
N PRO A 134 -12.42 -38.35 -5.86
CA PRO A 134 -11.74 -37.07 -5.69
C PRO A 134 -12.61 -35.90 -6.21
N MET A 135 -12.67 -34.79 -5.46
CA MET A 135 -13.45 -33.59 -5.80
C MET A 135 -13.15 -32.98 -7.19
N ALA A 136 -11.99 -33.27 -7.78
CA ALA A 136 -11.62 -32.81 -9.12
C ALA A 136 -12.54 -33.32 -10.25
N PHE A 137 -13.40 -34.32 -9.97
CA PHE A 137 -14.36 -34.87 -10.93
C PHE A 137 -15.77 -34.29 -10.85
N LEU A 138 -16.03 -33.33 -9.95
CA LEU A 138 -17.38 -32.78 -9.77
C LEU A 138 -17.90 -31.98 -10.97
N ASP A 139 -17.03 -31.27 -11.70
CA ASP A 139 -17.43 -30.53 -12.91
C ASP A 139 -17.99 -31.46 -14.00
N SER A 140 -17.64 -32.75 -13.98
CA SER A 140 -18.17 -33.78 -14.89
C SER A 140 -19.50 -34.39 -14.42
N LEU A 141 -19.92 -34.16 -13.17
CA LEU A 141 -21.07 -34.81 -12.54
C LEU A 141 -22.28 -33.89 -12.34
N VAL A 142 -22.12 -32.58 -12.54
CA VAL A 142 -23.24 -31.62 -12.53
C VAL A 142 -24.21 -31.97 -13.67
N GLY A 143 -25.31 -32.63 -13.31
CA GLY A 143 -26.35 -33.09 -14.24
C GLY A 143 -26.81 -34.53 -14.02
N ARG A 144 -26.11 -35.33 -13.20
CA ARG A 144 -26.54 -36.68 -12.84
C ARG A 144 -27.00 -36.71 -11.38
N ASN A 145 -28.27 -37.02 -11.18
CA ASN A 145 -28.94 -37.10 -9.88
C ASN A 145 -28.50 -38.38 -9.14
N LEU A 146 -27.24 -38.43 -8.74
CA LEU A 146 -26.65 -39.54 -7.99
C LEU A 146 -26.75 -39.16 -6.52
N GLY A 147 -27.58 -39.86 -5.74
CA GLY A 147 -27.70 -39.65 -4.31
C GLY A 147 -26.35 -39.93 -3.63
N LEU A 148 -25.57 -38.89 -3.37
CA LEU A 148 -24.26 -38.98 -2.73
C LEU A 148 -24.37 -38.55 -1.27
N THR A 149 -23.69 -39.27 -0.38
CA THR A 149 -23.60 -38.98 1.06
C THR A 149 -22.17 -38.66 1.44
N LEU A 150 -21.95 -37.48 2.01
CA LEU A 150 -20.63 -37.01 2.44
C LEU A 150 -20.18 -37.80 3.69
N SER A 151 -19.05 -38.50 3.59
CA SER A 151 -18.45 -39.20 4.72
C SER A 151 -17.03 -38.67 4.92
N VAL A 152 -16.73 -38.18 6.12
CA VAL A 152 -15.41 -37.71 6.53
C VAL A 152 -14.68 -38.88 7.20
N LYS A 153 -13.40 -39.08 6.87
CA LYS A 153 -12.54 -40.09 7.49
C LYS A 153 -11.66 -39.45 8.56
#